data_AF-A0A3E3DNF4-F1
#
_entry.id   AF-A0A3E3DNF4-F1
#
_cell.length_a   1.000
_cell.length_b   1.000
_cell.length_c   1.000
_cell.angle_alpha   90.00
_cell.angle_beta   90.00
_cell.angle_gamma   90.00
#
_symmetry.space_group_name_H-M   'P 1'
#
loop_
_entity.id
_entity.type
_entity.pdbx_description
1 polymer ?
#
loop_
_entity_poly.entity_id
_entity_poly.type
_entity_poly.pdbx_seq_one_letter_code
_entity_poly.pdbx_strand_id
1 'polypeptide(L)'
;MRKFIKGNMKKKNFTFLAVMMAVILSGCSLAETKTAETPVEQSPSINDVKMESQEYTAGMPEESASVAAETPEEALAMEETTEELSEDALEVKNIADVFCTAYFDRNIEVIKKYLSSSYEAPVKVLDSAEEVTDITVKGLADIKEADIGDGYTVSCEFKPNAQSDTFQYLTLEFIKQEDGWKIQAYGLEL
;
A
#
# COMPACT_ATOMS: atom_id res chain seq x y z
N MET A 1 -11.05 51.03 -25.73
CA MET A 1 -10.09 50.26 -26.56
C MET A 1 -9.29 49.36 -25.62
N ARG A 2 -9.24 48.04 -25.85
CA ARG A 2 -8.34 47.11 -25.13
C ARG A 2 -7.44 46.44 -26.17
N LYS A 3 -6.12 46.56 -26.02
CA LYS A 3 -5.15 45.99 -26.96
C LYS A 3 -4.88 44.52 -26.59
N PHE A 4 -5.06 43.61 -27.53
CA PHE A 4 -4.60 42.22 -27.37
C PHE A 4 -3.07 42.17 -27.43
N ILE A 5 -2.44 41.60 -26.41
CA ILE A 5 -1.01 41.28 -26.42
C ILE A 5 -0.85 39.93 -27.11
N LYS A 6 -0.15 39.91 -28.25
CA LYS A 6 0.08 38.69 -29.02
C LYS A 6 1.31 37.96 -28.51
N GLY A 7 1.10 37.00 -27.60
CA GLY A 7 2.15 36.10 -27.13
C GLY A 7 2.74 35.26 -28.27
N ASN A 8 4.07 35.18 -28.34
CA ASN A 8 4.78 34.59 -29.47
C ASN A 8 5.31 33.19 -29.09
N MET A 9 4.53 32.14 -29.34
CA MET A 9 4.93 30.76 -29.02
C MET A 9 6.06 30.29 -29.94
N LYS A 10 7.26 30.12 -29.38
CA LYS A 10 8.37 29.42 -30.04
C LYS A 10 8.06 27.92 -30.03
N LYS A 11 7.91 27.33 -31.22
CA LYS A 11 7.77 25.87 -31.38
C LYS A 11 9.08 25.20 -30.96
N LYS A 12 9.04 24.37 -29.91
CA LYS A 12 10.12 23.45 -29.56
C LYS A 12 9.88 22.14 -30.32
N ASN A 13 10.85 21.67 -31.09
CA ASN A 13 10.73 20.43 -31.83
C ASN A 13 11.01 19.26 -30.88
N PHE A 14 10.03 18.38 -30.69
CA PHE A 14 10.17 17.17 -29.87
C PHE A 14 10.69 16.03 -30.75
N THR A 15 11.96 15.66 -30.58
CA THR A 15 12.59 14.56 -31.31
C THR A 15 12.20 13.24 -30.65
N PHE A 16 11.26 12.50 -31.25
CA PHE A 16 10.90 11.15 -30.80
C PHE A 16 12.09 10.21 -30.96
N LEU A 17 12.57 9.65 -29.84
CA LEU A 17 13.59 8.61 -29.83
C LEU A 17 12.91 7.24 -29.98
N ALA A 18 12.90 6.69 -31.20
CA ALA A 18 12.29 5.39 -31.47
C ALA A 18 13.19 4.24 -30.96
N VAL A 19 12.78 3.59 -29.87
CA VAL A 19 13.44 2.38 -29.36
C VAL A 19 12.87 1.16 -30.09
N MET A 20 13.68 0.57 -30.97
CA MET A 20 13.31 -0.60 -31.77
C MET A 20 13.49 -1.89 -30.95
N MET A 21 12.41 -2.42 -30.37
CA MET A 21 12.44 -3.74 -29.73
C MET A 21 12.43 -4.87 -30.78
N ALA A 22 13.46 -5.70 -30.76
CA ALA A 22 13.51 -6.93 -31.55
C ALA A 22 12.77 -8.06 -30.80
N VAL A 23 11.64 -8.50 -31.33
CA VAL A 23 10.89 -9.65 -30.80
C VAL A 23 11.58 -10.95 -31.22
N ILE A 24 12.24 -11.62 -30.28
CA ILE A 24 12.83 -12.95 -30.51
C ILE A 24 11.79 -14.01 -30.14
N LEU A 25 11.07 -14.52 -31.16
CA LEU A 25 10.16 -15.65 -31.01
C LEU A 25 10.93 -16.96 -30.81
N SER A 26 11.21 -17.31 -29.56
CA SER A 26 11.69 -18.64 -29.17
C SER A 26 10.53 -19.48 -28.65
N GLY A 27 9.83 -20.17 -29.56
CA GLY A 27 8.85 -21.19 -29.18
C GLY A 27 9.54 -22.51 -28.80
N CYS A 28 9.08 -23.13 -27.72
CA CYS A 28 9.37 -24.53 -27.40
C CYS A 28 8.08 -25.31 -27.14
N SER A 29 8.09 -26.57 -27.54
CA SER A 29 6.90 -27.40 -27.78
C SER A 29 6.05 -27.68 -26.54
N LEU A 30 4.74 -27.78 -26.76
CA LEU A 30 3.83 -28.55 -25.93
C LEU A 30 4.26 -30.02 -25.93
N ALA A 31 4.14 -30.70 -24.79
CA ALA A 31 4.14 -32.16 -24.70
C ALA A 31 3.07 -32.58 -23.70
N GLU A 32 2.05 -33.28 -24.17
CA GLU A 32 0.96 -33.80 -23.34
C GLU A 32 1.38 -35.12 -22.68
N THR A 33 1.14 -35.27 -21.37
CA THR A 33 1.07 -36.59 -20.73
C THR A 33 -0.24 -36.75 -19.95
N LYS A 34 -1.12 -37.56 -20.54
CA LYS A 34 -2.37 -38.06 -19.98
C LYS A 34 -2.12 -39.29 -19.09
N THR A 35 -3.11 -39.59 -18.23
CA THR A 35 -3.28 -40.80 -17.37
C THR A 35 -2.85 -40.54 -15.91
N ALA A 36 -3.69 -40.37 -14.89
CA ALA A 36 -5.07 -40.77 -14.52
C ALA A 36 -5.14 -41.90 -13.46
N GLU A 37 -6.04 -41.66 -12.50
CA GLU A 37 -6.73 -42.60 -11.57
C GLU A 37 -6.00 -43.12 -10.31
N THR A 38 -6.70 -42.97 -9.17
CA THR A 38 -6.41 -43.49 -7.82
C THR A 38 -6.86 -44.97 -7.70
N PRO A 39 -6.42 -45.73 -6.67
CA PRO A 39 -7.34 -45.92 -5.52
C PRO A 39 -6.71 -46.15 -4.12
N VAL A 40 -7.63 -46.09 -3.16
CA VAL A 40 -7.64 -46.24 -1.68
C VAL A 40 -7.00 -47.53 -1.11
N GLU A 41 -6.35 -47.42 0.07
CA GLU A 41 -6.41 -48.30 1.30
C GLU A 41 -5.18 -47.97 2.21
N GLN A 42 -5.11 -48.15 3.54
CA GLN A 42 -6.09 -48.31 4.64
C GLN A 42 -5.35 -48.09 6.00
N SER A 43 -6.06 -47.74 7.08
CA SER A 43 -5.53 -47.47 8.46
C SER A 43 -4.97 -48.75 9.14
N PRO A 44 -4.28 -48.70 10.33
CA PRO A 44 -4.69 -48.07 11.60
C PRO A 44 -3.54 -47.20 12.21
N SER A 45 -3.43 -46.80 13.50
CA SER A 45 -4.12 -47.21 14.74
C SER A 45 -4.22 -46.13 15.84
N ILE A 46 -4.91 -46.50 16.92
CA ILE A 46 -5.26 -45.80 18.16
C ILE A 46 -4.10 -45.76 19.18
N ASN A 47 -4.09 -44.76 20.09
CA ASN A 47 -3.80 -44.97 21.53
C ASN A 47 -4.36 -43.81 22.38
N ASP A 48 -5.37 -44.10 23.19
CA ASP A 48 -5.88 -43.25 24.27
C ASP A 48 -4.92 -43.19 25.47
N VAL A 49 -4.79 -42.01 26.11
CA VAL A 49 -4.69 -41.91 27.57
C VAL A 49 -5.53 -40.72 28.05
N LYS A 50 -6.29 -40.93 29.13
CA LYS A 50 -7.24 -40.01 29.77
C LYS A 50 -6.80 -39.74 31.22
N MET A 51 -7.35 -38.68 31.83
CA MET A 51 -7.24 -38.28 33.25
C MET A 51 -5.87 -37.66 33.64
N GLU A 52 -5.78 -36.77 34.64
CA GLU A 52 -6.77 -36.47 35.70
C GLU A 52 -6.93 -34.96 36.00
N SER A 53 -7.99 -34.66 36.74
CA SER A 53 -8.40 -33.34 37.25
C SER A 53 -7.50 -32.74 38.32
N GLN A 54 -7.66 -31.44 38.59
CA GLN A 54 -8.02 -31.00 39.95
C GLN A 54 -8.70 -29.63 39.98
N GLU A 55 -9.84 -29.55 40.67
CA GLU A 55 -10.45 -28.29 41.12
C GLU A 55 -9.84 -27.86 42.46
N TYR A 56 -9.81 -26.56 42.73
CA TYR A 56 -9.98 -26.05 44.10
C TYR A 56 -10.55 -24.62 44.09
N THR A 57 -11.19 -24.27 45.19
CA THR A 57 -12.26 -23.25 45.24
C THR A 57 -11.87 -21.95 45.93
N ALA A 58 -12.43 -20.85 45.41
CA ALA A 58 -12.92 -19.65 46.11
C ALA A 58 -12.21 -19.13 47.38
N GLY A 59 -11.80 -17.85 47.33
CA GLY A 59 -11.42 -17.07 48.51
C GLY A 59 -11.29 -15.57 48.22
N MET A 60 -12.42 -14.83 48.27
CA MET A 60 -12.41 -13.40 48.58
C MET A 60 -12.56 -13.25 50.10
N PRO A 61 -11.87 -12.28 50.72
CA PRO A 61 -12.54 -10.99 50.95
C PRO A 61 -11.67 -9.76 50.66
N GLU A 62 -12.33 -8.60 50.58
CA GLU A 62 -11.73 -7.26 50.53
C GLU A 62 -11.30 -6.82 51.94
N GLU A 63 -10.22 -6.02 52.08
CA GLU A 63 -10.20 -4.86 53.02
C GLU A 63 -9.03 -3.86 52.75
N SER A 64 -9.39 -2.56 52.72
CA SER A 64 -8.62 -1.34 53.07
C SER A 64 -7.12 -1.14 52.81
N ALA A 65 -6.86 -0.22 51.86
CA ALA A 65 -6.26 1.11 52.07
C ALA A 65 -4.75 1.34 52.39
N SER A 66 -4.20 2.28 51.61
CA SER A 66 -3.12 3.25 51.89
C SER A 66 -1.65 2.78 51.88
N VAL A 67 -0.93 3.19 50.83
CA VAL A 67 0.40 3.83 50.93
C VAL A 67 0.46 4.96 49.91
N ALA A 68 0.93 6.14 50.32
CA ALA A 68 1.20 7.24 49.40
C ALA A 68 2.61 7.11 48.81
N ALA A 69 2.74 7.36 47.51
CA ALA A 69 4.02 7.59 46.85
C ALA A 69 3.81 8.68 45.78
N GLU A 70 4.17 9.91 46.12
CA GLU A 70 4.23 11.00 45.15
C GLU A 70 5.42 10.74 44.22
N THR A 71 5.13 10.28 43.00
CA THR A 71 6.11 10.19 41.93
C THR A 71 5.75 11.27 40.91
N PRO A 72 6.62 12.25 40.63
CA PRO A 72 6.42 13.14 39.51
C PRO A 72 6.48 12.30 38.23
N GLU A 73 5.35 12.09 37.58
CA GLU A 73 5.32 11.71 36.17
C GLU A 73 5.87 12.91 35.40
N GLU A 74 7.18 12.91 35.19
CA GLU A 74 7.84 13.72 34.17
C GLU A 74 7.38 13.18 32.82
N ALA A 75 6.17 13.60 32.44
CA ALA A 75 5.61 13.39 31.13
C ALA A 75 6.56 14.07 30.14
N LEU A 76 7.48 13.27 29.60
CA LEU A 76 8.25 13.62 28.41
C LEU A 76 7.22 13.88 27.32
N ALA A 77 6.89 15.16 27.16
CA ALA A 77 6.19 15.67 26.01
C ALA A 77 7.07 15.34 24.81
N MET A 78 6.77 14.21 24.19
CA MET A 78 7.17 13.94 22.82
C MET A 78 6.47 15.02 22.00
N GLU A 79 7.17 16.13 21.76
CA GLU A 79 6.70 17.13 20.82
C GLU A 79 6.67 16.43 19.46
N GLU A 80 5.48 15.94 19.10
CA GLU A 80 5.14 15.55 17.75
C GLU A 80 5.20 16.84 16.92
N THR A 81 6.42 17.17 16.50
CA THR A 81 6.72 18.27 15.60
C THR A 81 6.04 17.94 14.28
N THR A 82 4.79 18.40 14.19
CA THR A 82 3.96 18.29 13.00
C THR A 82 4.51 19.28 11.99
N GLU A 83 5.58 18.86 11.30
CA GLU A 83 6.12 19.61 10.17
C GLU A 83 4.99 19.81 9.15
N GLU A 84 4.68 21.07 8.85
CA GLU A 84 3.62 21.40 7.89
C GLU A 84 4.01 20.86 6.52
N LEU A 85 3.16 20.01 5.96
CA LEU A 85 3.37 19.44 4.63
C LEU A 85 3.41 20.54 3.56
N SER A 86 4.31 20.40 2.58
CA SER A 86 4.32 21.24 1.39
C SER A 86 3.02 21.10 0.58
N GLU A 87 2.71 22.08 -0.28
CA GLU A 87 1.53 22.00 -1.16
C GLU A 87 1.57 20.73 -2.04
N ASP A 88 2.76 20.36 -2.52
CA ASP A 88 3.01 19.13 -3.27
C ASP A 88 2.81 17.87 -2.43
N ALA A 89 3.34 17.83 -1.19
CA ALA A 89 3.12 16.72 -0.27
C ALA A 89 1.63 16.54 0.06
N LEU A 90 0.88 17.63 0.18
CA LEU A 90 -0.56 17.60 0.40
C LEU A 90 -1.33 17.11 -0.84
N GLU A 91 -0.95 17.52 -2.06
CA GLU A 91 -1.53 16.99 -3.30
C GLU A 91 -1.26 15.48 -3.44
N VAL A 92 -0.01 15.05 -3.24
CA VAL A 92 0.39 13.62 -3.27
C VAL A 92 -0.35 12.82 -2.19
N LYS A 93 -0.46 13.33 -0.96
CA LYS A 93 -1.24 12.69 0.12
C LYS A 93 -2.69 12.45 -0.32
N ASN A 94 -3.36 13.48 -0.82
CA ASN A 94 -4.76 13.39 -1.23
C ASN A 94 -4.96 12.38 -2.38
N ILE A 95 -4.00 12.28 -3.31
CA ILE A 95 -4.04 11.26 -4.37
C ILE A 95 -3.80 9.87 -3.78
N ALA A 96 -2.80 9.70 -2.91
CA ALA A 96 -2.46 8.42 -2.30
C ALA A 96 -3.62 7.86 -1.45
N ASP A 97 -4.27 8.69 -0.62
CA ASP A 97 -5.44 8.30 0.18
C ASP A 97 -6.57 7.73 -0.73
N VAL A 98 -6.92 8.45 -1.79
CA VAL A 98 -7.99 8.05 -2.72
C VAL A 98 -7.58 6.83 -3.56
N PHE A 99 -6.32 6.77 -3.99
CA PHE A 99 -5.81 5.68 -4.80
C PHE A 99 -5.74 4.37 -4.02
N CYS A 100 -5.24 4.39 -2.77
CA CYS A 100 -5.15 3.21 -1.93
C CYS A 100 -6.53 2.69 -1.54
N THR A 101 -7.46 3.58 -1.16
CA THR A 101 -8.88 3.21 -0.98
C THR A 101 -9.43 2.53 -2.24
N ALA A 102 -9.23 3.12 -3.42
CA ALA A 102 -9.68 2.53 -4.68
C ALA A 102 -9.01 1.18 -5.03
N TYR A 103 -7.75 0.97 -4.65
CA TYR A 103 -7.03 -0.29 -4.83
C TYR A 103 -7.63 -1.42 -3.98
N PHE A 104 -7.96 -1.13 -2.71
CA PHE A 104 -8.58 -2.09 -1.79
C PHE A 104 -10.07 -2.34 -2.14
N ASP A 105 -10.81 -1.28 -2.49
CA ASP A 105 -12.22 -1.34 -2.95
C ASP A 105 -12.38 -1.93 -4.37
N ARG A 106 -11.26 -2.27 -5.03
CA ARG A 106 -11.21 -2.79 -6.42
C ARG A 106 -11.82 -1.85 -7.46
N ASN A 107 -11.80 -0.54 -7.18
CA ASN A 107 -12.37 0.51 -8.02
C ASN A 107 -11.42 0.96 -9.14
N ILE A 108 -11.35 0.14 -10.19
CA ILE A 108 -10.54 0.36 -11.40
C ILE A 108 -10.82 1.72 -12.07
N GLU A 109 -12.06 2.22 -12.00
CA GLU A 109 -12.42 3.52 -12.61
C GLU A 109 -11.81 4.71 -11.87
N VAL A 110 -11.64 4.62 -10.55
CA VAL A 110 -10.96 5.66 -9.76
C VAL A 110 -9.45 5.56 -9.96
N ILE A 111 -8.88 4.36 -9.86
CA ILE A 111 -7.43 4.11 -10.08
C ILE A 111 -6.95 4.75 -11.38
N LYS A 112 -7.65 4.50 -12.50
CA LYS A 112 -7.29 5.01 -13.84
C LYS A 112 -7.21 6.53 -13.97
N LYS A 113 -7.84 7.31 -13.07
CA LYS A 113 -7.83 8.79 -13.13
C LYS A 113 -6.50 9.40 -12.67
N TYR A 114 -5.75 8.66 -11.85
CA TYR A 114 -4.51 9.13 -11.24
C TYR A 114 -3.25 8.56 -11.90
N LEU A 115 -3.39 7.59 -12.80
CA LEU A 115 -2.25 7.03 -13.54
C LEU A 115 -1.71 8.05 -14.55
N SER A 116 -0.39 8.04 -14.71
CA SER A 116 0.29 8.78 -15.78
C SER A 116 -0.22 8.32 -17.15
N SER A 117 -0.24 9.23 -18.13
CA SER A 117 -0.48 8.90 -19.54
C SER A 117 0.57 7.93 -20.12
N SER A 118 1.73 7.79 -19.46
CA SER A 118 2.79 6.83 -19.76
C SER A 118 2.69 5.49 -19.01
N TYR A 119 1.60 5.24 -18.27
CA TYR A 119 1.42 3.99 -17.53
C TYR A 119 1.01 2.85 -18.48
N GLU A 120 1.93 1.91 -18.71
CA GLU A 120 1.76 0.81 -19.69
C GLU A 120 1.33 -0.53 -19.05
N ALA A 121 1.41 -0.66 -17.72
CA ALA A 121 1.14 -1.93 -17.05
C ALA A 121 -0.38 -2.25 -16.96
N PRO A 122 -0.77 -3.53 -16.75
CA PRO A 122 -2.15 -3.87 -16.44
C PRO A 122 -2.59 -3.23 -15.13
N VAL A 123 -3.79 -2.63 -15.10
CA VAL A 123 -4.37 -2.09 -13.86
C VAL A 123 -4.70 -3.24 -12.91
N LYS A 124 -4.06 -3.25 -11.74
CA LYS A 124 -4.24 -4.22 -10.66
C LYS A 124 -5.02 -3.62 -9.51
N VAL A 125 -5.65 -4.49 -8.74
CA VAL A 125 -6.38 -4.22 -7.50
C VAL A 125 -5.96 -5.26 -6.45
N LEU A 126 -6.38 -5.12 -5.19
CA LEU A 126 -6.09 -6.14 -4.17
C LEU A 126 -6.73 -7.48 -4.54
N ASP A 127 -5.92 -8.55 -4.60
CA ASP A 127 -6.37 -9.92 -4.85
C ASP A 127 -6.62 -10.66 -3.52
N SER A 128 -7.60 -10.17 -2.76
CA SER A 128 -8.05 -10.76 -1.49
C SER A 128 -9.56 -10.58 -1.31
N ALA A 129 -10.21 -11.51 -0.61
CA ALA A 129 -11.60 -11.37 -0.17
C ALA A 129 -11.74 -10.67 1.19
N GLU A 130 -10.64 -10.55 1.95
CA GLU A 130 -10.63 -9.97 3.29
C GLU A 130 -10.56 -8.43 3.26
N GLU A 131 -11.09 -7.80 4.30
CA GLU A 131 -11.08 -6.35 4.48
C GLU A 131 -9.76 -5.93 5.15
N VAL A 132 -9.05 -4.99 4.53
CA VAL A 132 -7.81 -4.42 5.07
C VAL A 132 -8.09 -3.43 6.19
N THR A 133 -7.17 -3.31 7.15
CA THR A 133 -7.30 -2.37 8.28
C THR A 133 -6.02 -1.55 8.47
N ASP A 134 -6.06 -0.56 9.37
CA ASP A 134 -4.90 0.24 9.80
C ASP A 134 -4.11 0.90 8.64
N ILE A 135 -4.82 1.42 7.64
CA ILE A 135 -4.23 2.06 6.45
C ILE A 135 -3.57 3.40 6.83
N THR A 136 -2.29 3.59 6.49
CA THR A 136 -1.53 4.84 6.69
C THR A 136 -0.61 5.13 5.51
N VAL A 137 -0.62 6.37 4.99
CA VAL A 137 0.35 6.81 3.96
C VAL A 137 1.68 7.23 4.60
N LYS A 138 2.80 6.74 4.05
CA LYS A 138 4.18 7.01 4.48
C LYS A 138 4.99 7.71 3.37
N GLY A 139 6.11 8.34 3.71
CA GLY A 139 7.04 8.98 2.76
C GLY A 139 6.73 10.45 2.44
N LEU A 140 5.68 11.03 3.02
CA LEU A 140 5.25 12.41 2.71
C LEU A 140 6.24 13.50 3.14
N ALA A 141 7.03 13.26 4.19
CA ALA A 141 8.00 14.24 4.72
C ALA A 141 9.18 14.51 3.76
N ASP A 142 9.48 13.58 2.86
CA ASP A 142 10.52 13.77 1.84
C ASP A 142 10.05 14.69 0.69
N ILE A 143 8.74 14.91 0.55
CA ILE A 143 8.13 15.67 -0.53
C ILE A 143 8.13 17.17 -0.22
N LYS A 144 8.88 17.91 -1.02
CA LYS A 144 9.00 19.38 -0.95
C LYS A 144 8.34 19.99 -2.20
N GLU A 145 8.48 21.31 -2.38
CA GLU A 145 8.16 21.96 -3.65
C GLU A 145 8.94 21.29 -4.78
N ALA A 146 8.23 20.89 -5.84
CA ALA A 146 8.74 20.01 -6.90
C ALA A 146 8.59 20.60 -8.30
N ASP A 147 9.61 20.42 -9.14
CA ASP A 147 9.59 20.80 -10.55
C ASP A 147 8.89 19.73 -11.42
N ILE A 148 8.45 20.13 -12.63
CA ILE A 148 7.85 19.18 -13.59
C ILE A 148 8.91 18.14 -14.01
N GLY A 149 8.61 16.86 -13.78
CA GLY A 149 9.53 15.75 -13.98
C GLY A 149 10.18 15.21 -12.71
N ASP A 150 10.03 15.87 -11.57
CA ASP A 150 10.41 15.32 -10.27
C ASP A 150 9.46 14.18 -9.86
N GLY A 151 10.01 13.20 -9.14
CA GLY A 151 9.27 12.02 -8.70
C GLY A 151 9.62 11.64 -7.26
N TYR A 152 8.63 11.12 -6.56
CA TYR A 152 8.71 10.69 -5.17
C TYR A 152 8.02 9.35 -4.99
N THR A 153 8.45 8.60 -3.98
CA THR A 153 7.84 7.31 -3.62
C THR A 153 7.12 7.48 -2.30
N VAL A 154 5.86 7.05 -2.25
CA VAL A 154 5.07 6.93 -1.02
C VAL A 154 4.52 5.52 -0.92
N SER A 155 4.27 5.05 0.30
CA SER A 155 3.72 3.71 0.52
C SER A 155 2.48 3.81 1.40
N CYS A 156 1.42 3.11 1.00
CA CYS A 156 0.30 2.83 1.89
C CYS A 156 0.64 1.58 2.70
N GLU A 157 1.00 1.79 3.96
CA GLU A 157 1.10 0.75 4.99
C GLU A 157 -0.32 0.31 5.37
N PHE A 158 -0.59 -0.99 5.45
CA PHE A 158 -1.88 -1.53 5.84
C PHE A 158 -1.74 -2.94 6.44
N LYS A 159 -2.73 -3.38 7.21
CA LYS A 159 -2.87 -4.80 7.59
C LYS A 159 -3.75 -5.53 6.58
N PRO A 160 -3.36 -6.72 6.10
CA PRO A 160 -4.17 -7.50 5.16
C PRO A 160 -5.52 -7.95 5.73
N ASN A 161 -5.62 -8.07 7.06
CA ASN A 161 -6.88 -8.26 7.80
C ASN A 161 -6.74 -7.82 9.26
N ALA A 162 -7.88 -7.70 9.95
CA ALA A 162 -7.96 -7.25 11.34
C ALA A 162 -7.27 -8.14 12.39
N GLN A 163 -6.78 -9.33 12.02
CA GLN A 163 -6.04 -10.24 12.91
C GLN A 163 -4.54 -10.31 12.59
N SER A 164 -4.09 -9.60 11.55
CA SER A 164 -2.68 -9.57 11.17
C SER A 164 -1.82 -8.84 12.20
N ASP A 165 -0.73 -9.48 12.62
CA ASP A 165 0.37 -8.89 13.39
C ASP A 165 1.40 -8.19 12.48
N THR A 166 1.33 -8.41 11.17
CA THR A 166 2.22 -7.83 10.16
C THR A 166 1.51 -6.78 9.30
N PHE A 167 2.27 -5.77 8.89
CA PHE A 167 1.89 -4.79 7.87
C PHE A 167 2.43 -5.19 6.50
N GLN A 168 1.68 -4.83 5.46
CA GLN A 168 2.09 -4.86 4.05
C GLN A 168 2.12 -3.44 3.48
N TYR A 169 2.79 -3.27 2.35
CA TYR A 169 3.00 -1.97 1.71
C TYR A 169 2.55 -2.01 0.25
N LEU A 170 1.61 -1.13 -0.10
CA LEU A 170 1.34 -0.76 -1.48
C LEU A 170 2.19 0.47 -1.81
N THR A 171 3.26 0.27 -2.55
CA THR A 171 4.18 1.34 -2.94
C THR A 171 3.70 2.01 -4.22
N LEU A 172 3.70 3.35 -4.21
CA LEU A 172 3.25 4.24 -5.27
C LEU A 172 4.42 5.15 -5.70
N GLU A 173 4.80 5.09 -6.98
CA GLU A 173 5.75 6.03 -7.57
C GLU A 173 5.00 7.18 -8.23
N PHE A 174 5.25 8.40 -7.76
CA PHE A 174 4.66 9.64 -8.26
C PHE A 174 5.61 10.38 -9.20
N ILE A 175 5.03 11.15 -10.13
CA ILE A 175 5.72 12.04 -11.07
C ILE A 175 4.92 13.35 -11.21
N LYS A 176 5.58 14.52 -11.13
CA LYS A 176 4.94 15.83 -11.35
C LYS A 176 4.82 16.09 -12.86
N GLN A 177 3.61 16.34 -13.33
CA GLN A 177 3.31 16.65 -14.74
C GLN A 177 2.70 18.06 -14.88
N GLU A 178 2.57 18.54 -16.12
CA GLU A 178 1.95 19.85 -16.41
C GLU A 178 0.50 19.97 -15.89
N ASP A 179 -0.19 18.84 -15.68
CA ASP A 179 -1.57 18.77 -15.18
C ASP A 179 -1.70 18.26 -13.73
N GLY A 180 -0.61 18.29 -12.96
CA GLY A 180 -0.56 17.90 -11.54
C GLY A 180 0.24 16.63 -11.28
N TRP A 181 0.12 16.06 -10.08
CA TRP A 181 0.76 14.80 -9.73
C TRP A 181 0.06 13.59 -10.36
N LYS A 182 0.84 12.63 -10.87
CA LYS A 182 0.37 11.33 -11.39
C LYS A 182 1.16 10.17 -10.78
N ILE A 183 0.57 8.98 -10.80
CA ILE A 183 1.24 7.73 -10.44
C ILE A 183 1.81 7.08 -11.70
N GLN A 184 3.14 6.92 -11.76
CA GLN A 184 3.85 6.29 -12.89
C GLN A 184 4.01 4.77 -12.73
N ALA A 185 4.05 4.28 -11.50
CA ALA A 185 4.11 2.86 -11.16
C ALA A 185 3.47 2.60 -9.79
N TYR A 186 2.99 1.38 -9.55
CA TYR A 186 2.60 0.91 -8.23
C TYR A 186 2.67 -0.61 -8.13
N GLY A 187 2.83 -1.12 -6.91
CA GLY A 187 2.83 -2.56 -6.63
C GLY A 187 2.81 -2.85 -5.13
N LEU A 188 2.35 -4.05 -4.78
CA LEU A 188 2.57 -4.60 -3.44
C LEU A 188 4.02 -5.06 -3.33
N GLU A 189 4.64 -4.74 -2.19
CA GLU A 189 5.92 -5.33 -1.78
C GLU A 189 5.68 -6.72 -1.20
N LEU A 190 6.50 -7.69 -1.60
CA LEU A 190 6.39 -9.13 -1.29
C LEU A 190 7.69 -9.66 -0.66
#